data_AF-A0A1F9QIL6-F1
#
_entry.id   AF-A0A1F9QIL6-F1
#
_cell.length_a   1.000
_cell.length_b   1.000
_cell.length_c   1.000
_cell.angle_alpha   90.00
_cell.angle_beta   90.00
_cell.angle_gamma   90.00
#
_symmetry.space_group_name_H-M   'P 1'
#
loop_
_entity.id
_entity.type
_entity.pdbx_description
1 polymer ?
#
loop_
_entity_poly.entity_id
_entity_poly.type
_entity_poly.pdbx_seq_one_letter_code
_entity_poly.pdbx_strand_id
1 'polypeptide(L)'
;MNIAAGGHPALKFALTEASLGLLKRLARDGGGAEFWRRRGVSKVDLCLGGERSRPPAPEGLLRDMPLLLSAFGGVRLSLAGFPYCFLGENLIRGEYLVRNRENPGAFKAASCAKCAFDGRCAGFPAAYKDFIAGRGAGLAVPDRPIEVMVEVEARCQFGCRYCFNQNTFAPGSARPDKHAVPGLSAEAVKGIVDQLAAWGVPRMRFTGGEPLLRTDLVELMDYALERGVAVWLNTNGYQLRDPGLAKAVCARADNVLVSLRGWDAESDAAESGHPGSFEASCEGARALRAAGLKTLRVGVCATRSVIRNLDRVCETVKGLGADRLEFYRPVAVDGKAPEADAADLEILVDKLTDHRRTGGLNAYIANPLPFCFYDADKVNAVSLGAVLGEGNSRFAVDPRGFCKPGYYMDVNMGSCGDLRAAWASPFSRAIRGQELLPERCAGCFYAGKCRGGSRHAAWQAFGDHRAPDPLATFMPEGRGKRNGDAPRGKTL
;
A
#
# COMPACT_ATOMS: atom_id res chain seq x y z
N MET A 1 -27.58 -1.04 -26.23
CA MET A 1 -28.06 0.10 -27.04
C MET A 1 -26.90 0.58 -27.90
N ASN A 2 -27.13 0.85 -29.18
CA ASN A 2 -26.11 1.01 -30.24
C ASN A 2 -24.89 1.86 -29.83
N ILE A 3 -23.73 1.23 -29.72
CA ILE A 3 -22.44 1.93 -29.82
C ILE A 3 -22.28 2.25 -31.30
N ALA A 4 -22.89 3.35 -31.76
CA ALA A 4 -22.57 3.91 -33.06
C ALA A 4 -21.16 4.52 -32.97
N ALA A 5 -20.15 3.66 -33.05
CA ALA A 5 -18.82 4.06 -33.47
C ALA A 5 -18.91 4.43 -34.96
N GLY A 6 -19.54 5.56 -35.25
CA GLY A 6 -19.35 6.24 -36.54
C GLY A 6 -17.85 6.54 -36.64
N GLY A 7 -17.17 5.79 -37.50
CA GLY A 7 -15.72 5.72 -37.59
C GLY A 7 -15.09 7.07 -37.91
N HIS A 8 -14.78 7.86 -36.87
CA HIS A 8 -14.06 9.11 -37.04
C HIS A 8 -12.61 8.95 -36.54
N PRO A 9 -11.60 9.07 -37.43
CA PRO A 9 -10.18 8.79 -37.12
C PRO A 9 -9.57 9.58 -35.95
N ALA A 10 -10.22 10.66 -35.52
CA ALA A 10 -9.73 11.56 -34.48
C ALA A 10 -10.00 11.06 -33.03
N LEU A 11 -10.82 10.02 -32.83
CA LEU A 11 -11.07 9.44 -31.49
C LEU A 11 -9.93 8.53 -30.99
N LYS A 12 -9.02 8.12 -31.87
CA LYS A 12 -7.84 7.30 -31.51
C LYS A 12 -6.85 8.00 -30.59
N PHE A 13 -6.86 9.33 -30.54
CA PHE A 13 -5.85 10.10 -29.79
C PHE A 13 -6.19 10.36 -28.32
N ALA A 14 -7.43 10.15 -27.88
CA ALA A 14 -7.85 10.47 -26.51
C ALA A 14 -8.07 9.25 -25.61
N LEU A 15 -8.20 8.04 -26.19
CA LEU A 15 -8.50 6.83 -25.41
C LEU A 15 -7.52 5.71 -25.75
N THR A 16 -6.80 5.25 -24.72
CA THR A 16 -5.96 4.06 -24.86
C THR A 16 -6.83 2.81 -25.10
N GLU A 17 -6.28 1.77 -25.74
CA GLU A 17 -6.95 0.47 -25.88
C GLU A 17 -7.39 -0.10 -24.51
N ALA A 18 -6.65 0.20 -23.44
CA ALA A 18 -7.03 -0.17 -22.08
C ALA A 18 -8.31 0.55 -21.60
N SER A 19 -8.44 1.85 -21.89
CA SER A 19 -9.62 2.66 -21.57
C SER A 19 -10.85 2.22 -22.36
N LEU A 20 -10.67 1.90 -23.65
CA LEU A 20 -11.72 1.33 -24.51
C LEU A 20 -12.15 -0.07 -24.06
N GLY A 21 -11.21 -0.93 -23.67
CA GLY A 21 -11.49 -2.25 -23.10
C GLY A 21 -12.26 -2.17 -21.78
N LEU A 22 -11.95 -1.18 -20.93
CA LEU A 22 -12.61 -0.92 -19.67
C LEU A 22 -14.05 -0.44 -19.85
N LEU A 23 -14.29 0.49 -20.78
CA LEU A 23 -15.62 0.95 -21.17
C LEU A 23 -16.49 -0.18 -21.73
N LYS A 24 -15.91 -1.05 -22.57
CA LYS A 24 -16.60 -2.25 -23.11
C LYS A 24 -16.91 -3.29 -22.03
N ARG A 25 -16.20 -3.29 -20.89
CA ARG A 25 -16.52 -4.14 -19.73
C ARG A 25 -17.67 -3.54 -18.92
N LEU A 26 -17.60 -2.26 -18.58
CA LEU A 26 -18.70 -1.57 -17.90
C LEU A 26 -20.02 -1.59 -18.68
N ALA A 27 -19.95 -1.51 -20.02
CA ALA A 27 -21.11 -1.63 -20.89
C ALA A 27 -21.71 -3.05 -20.92
N ARG A 28 -20.89 -4.10 -20.71
CA ARG A 28 -21.36 -5.49 -20.59
C ARG A 28 -21.99 -5.76 -19.22
N ASP A 29 -21.52 -5.07 -18.19
CA ASP A 29 -22.00 -5.22 -16.81
C ASP A 29 -23.22 -4.32 -16.47
N GLY A 30 -23.96 -3.86 -17.49
CA GLY A 30 -25.22 -3.14 -17.33
C GLY A 30 -25.15 -1.60 -17.29
N GLY A 31 -23.97 -1.01 -17.50
CA GLY A 31 -23.82 0.43 -17.76
C GLY A 31 -24.06 0.81 -19.22
N GLY A 32 -24.40 2.07 -19.48
CA GLY A 32 -24.43 2.68 -20.82
C GLY A 32 -23.36 3.78 -20.95
N ALA A 33 -22.67 3.86 -22.08
CA ALA A 33 -21.71 4.93 -22.37
C ALA A 33 -21.98 5.53 -23.76
N GLU A 34 -22.21 6.84 -23.83
CA GLU A 34 -22.41 7.60 -25.07
C GLU A 34 -21.36 8.70 -25.23
N PHE A 35 -20.90 8.92 -26.47
CA PHE A 35 -19.83 9.86 -26.82
C PHE A 35 -20.35 10.95 -27.75
N TRP A 36 -20.12 12.23 -27.41
CA TRP A 36 -20.55 13.37 -28.22
C TRP A 36 -19.45 14.43 -28.30
N ARG A 37 -19.24 15.05 -29.47
CA ARG A 37 -18.35 16.22 -29.62
C ARG A 37 -19.19 17.43 -30.04
N ARG A 38 -19.14 18.53 -29.28
CA ARG A 38 -19.85 19.78 -29.63
C ARG A 38 -18.91 20.97 -29.41
N ARG A 39 -18.71 21.79 -30.46
CA ARG A 39 -17.90 23.04 -30.44
C ARG A 39 -16.54 22.89 -29.71
N GLY A 40 -15.67 22.01 -30.19
CA GLY A 40 -14.30 21.88 -29.67
C GLY A 40 -14.15 21.15 -28.33
N VAL A 41 -15.25 20.84 -27.62
CA VAL A 41 -15.23 20.09 -26.36
C VAL A 41 -15.68 18.64 -26.60
N SER A 42 -14.89 17.68 -26.11
CA SER A 42 -15.26 16.26 -26.05
C SER A 42 -16.12 16.03 -24.81
N LYS A 43 -17.30 15.42 -24.98
CA LYS A 43 -18.24 15.07 -23.91
C LYS A 43 -18.44 13.56 -23.88
N VAL A 44 -18.40 12.98 -22.69
CA VAL A 44 -18.70 11.56 -22.46
C VAL A 44 -19.84 11.48 -21.45
N ASP A 45 -20.95 10.86 -21.84
CA ASP A 45 -22.08 10.57 -20.96
C ASP A 45 -21.98 9.10 -20.51
N LEU A 46 -21.72 8.89 -19.22
CA LEU A 46 -21.64 7.57 -18.60
C LEU A 46 -22.87 7.39 -17.70
N CYS A 47 -23.78 6.50 -18.09
CA CYS A 47 -25.01 6.23 -17.35
C CYS A 47 -24.92 4.86 -16.64
N LEU A 48 -24.97 4.84 -15.31
CA LEU A 48 -25.18 3.61 -14.56
C LEU A 48 -26.68 3.48 -14.26
N GLY A 49 -27.39 2.76 -15.12
CA GLY A 49 -28.82 2.53 -14.97
C GLY A 49 -29.66 3.57 -15.69
N GLY A 50 -30.22 3.16 -16.83
CA GLY A 50 -31.51 3.69 -17.30
C GLY A 50 -32.64 2.74 -16.87
N GLU A 51 -33.89 3.07 -17.19
CA GLU A 51 -35.07 2.21 -16.94
C GLU A 51 -34.95 0.77 -17.48
N ARG A 52 -33.90 0.46 -18.25
CA ARG A 52 -33.62 -0.85 -18.86
C ARG A 52 -32.26 -1.47 -18.53
N SER A 53 -31.50 -1.00 -17.55
CA SER A 53 -30.21 -1.62 -17.23
C SER A 53 -29.90 -1.74 -15.73
N ARG A 54 -29.45 -2.94 -15.30
CA ARG A 54 -28.98 -3.21 -13.92
C ARG A 54 -27.67 -2.44 -13.67
N PRO A 55 -27.48 -1.82 -12.49
CA PRO A 55 -26.20 -1.22 -12.16
C PRO A 55 -25.11 -2.30 -12.01
N PRO A 56 -23.84 -2.00 -12.36
CA PRO A 56 -22.71 -2.91 -12.18
C PRO A 56 -22.47 -3.24 -10.70
N ALA A 57 -21.81 -4.36 -10.42
CA ALA A 57 -21.46 -4.76 -9.06
C ALA A 57 -20.54 -3.71 -8.38
N PRO A 58 -20.78 -3.36 -7.09
CA PRO A 58 -20.01 -2.33 -6.37
C PRO A 58 -18.49 -2.53 -6.42
N GLU A 59 -18.03 -3.77 -6.33
CA GLU A 59 -16.62 -4.16 -6.27
C GLU A 59 -15.91 -3.93 -7.61
N GLY A 60 -16.57 -4.28 -8.72
CA GLY A 60 -16.06 -4.05 -10.07
C GLY A 60 -15.95 -2.56 -10.38
N LEU A 61 -16.96 -1.80 -9.96
CA LEU A 61 -17.00 -0.35 -10.15
C LEU A 61 -15.90 0.37 -9.34
N LEU A 62 -15.74 0.04 -8.05
CA LEU A 62 -14.71 0.64 -7.20
C LEU A 62 -13.28 0.32 -7.68
N ARG A 63 -13.06 -0.89 -8.21
CA ARG A 63 -11.78 -1.30 -8.80
C ARG A 63 -11.43 -0.47 -10.05
N ASP A 64 -12.42 -0.24 -10.90
CA ASP A 64 -12.21 0.23 -12.27
C ASP A 64 -12.35 1.77 -12.41
N MET A 65 -13.03 2.44 -11.48
CA MET A 65 -13.30 3.88 -11.56
C MET A 65 -12.07 4.80 -11.51
N PRO A 66 -11.06 4.58 -10.64
CA PRO A 66 -9.86 5.42 -10.65
C PRO A 66 -9.11 5.37 -12.00
N LEU A 67 -9.13 4.20 -12.67
CA LEU A 67 -8.55 3.99 -14.00
C LEU A 67 -9.35 4.65 -15.12
N LEU A 68 -10.68 4.70 -15.01
CA LEU A 68 -11.51 5.48 -15.94
C LEU A 68 -11.21 6.96 -15.82
N LEU A 69 -11.27 7.49 -14.60
CA LEU A 69 -11.14 8.93 -14.39
C LEU A 69 -9.76 9.45 -14.82
N SER A 70 -8.68 8.70 -14.60
CA SER A 70 -7.34 9.09 -15.08
C SER A 70 -7.19 9.09 -16.61
N ALA A 71 -8.07 8.40 -17.35
CA ALA A 71 -7.99 8.28 -18.79
C ALA A 71 -8.66 9.44 -19.57
N PHE A 72 -9.46 10.30 -18.91
CA PHE A 72 -10.31 11.30 -19.61
C PHE A 72 -9.95 12.76 -19.32
N GLY A 73 -8.69 13.08 -18.99
CA GLY A 73 -8.28 14.46 -18.67
C GLY A 73 -8.83 15.50 -19.67
N GLY A 74 -9.54 16.51 -19.16
CA GLY A 74 -10.13 17.61 -19.96
C GLY A 74 -11.50 17.33 -20.60
N VAL A 75 -12.20 16.25 -20.23
CA VAL A 75 -13.52 15.87 -20.77
C VAL A 75 -14.66 16.25 -19.82
N ARG A 76 -15.82 16.70 -20.35
CA ARG A 76 -17.05 16.84 -19.54
C ARG A 76 -17.71 15.48 -19.35
N LEU A 77 -17.88 15.06 -18.09
CA LEU A 77 -18.50 13.80 -17.70
C LEU A 77 -19.92 14.07 -17.16
N SER A 78 -20.95 13.50 -17.77
CA SER A 78 -22.26 13.40 -17.11
C SER A 78 -22.40 11.99 -16.56
N LEU A 79 -22.63 11.90 -15.26
CA LEU A 79 -22.88 10.65 -14.56
C LEU A 79 -24.36 10.63 -14.14
N ALA A 80 -25.01 9.48 -14.12
CA ALA A 80 -26.35 9.35 -13.55
C ALA A 80 -26.28 8.38 -12.37
N GLY A 81 -26.77 8.80 -11.20
CA GLY A 81 -26.87 7.94 -10.02
C GLY A 81 -25.57 7.58 -9.31
N PHE A 82 -24.50 8.36 -9.51
CA PHE A 82 -23.19 8.06 -8.93
C PHE A 82 -22.96 8.82 -7.62
N PRO A 83 -22.59 8.18 -6.49
CA PRO A 83 -22.20 8.92 -5.29
C PRO A 83 -20.94 9.73 -5.56
N TYR A 84 -20.94 11.02 -5.21
CA TYR A 84 -19.75 11.87 -5.38
C TYR A 84 -18.52 11.34 -4.62
N CYS A 85 -18.72 10.61 -3.51
CA CYS A 85 -17.64 9.99 -2.75
C CYS A 85 -16.93 8.84 -3.49
N PHE A 86 -17.55 8.23 -4.51
CA PHE A 86 -16.95 7.15 -5.31
C PHE A 86 -16.13 7.69 -6.50
N LEU A 87 -16.17 9.00 -6.74
CA LEU A 87 -15.40 9.66 -7.80
C LEU A 87 -13.96 9.97 -7.38
N GLY A 88 -13.61 9.70 -6.12
CA GLY A 88 -12.26 9.86 -5.59
C GLY A 88 -11.72 11.29 -5.73
N GLU A 89 -10.40 11.44 -5.59
CA GLU A 89 -9.67 12.70 -5.60
C GLU A 89 -9.90 13.59 -6.84
N ASN A 90 -10.36 12.99 -7.94
CA ASN A 90 -10.55 13.66 -9.22
C ASN A 90 -11.65 14.74 -9.17
N LEU A 91 -12.59 14.65 -8.23
CA LEU A 91 -13.60 15.70 -8.02
C LEU A 91 -13.01 16.94 -7.32
N ILE A 92 -12.02 16.73 -6.44
CA ILE A 92 -11.40 17.78 -5.62
C ILE A 92 -10.44 18.63 -6.47
N ARG A 93 -9.83 18.03 -7.50
CA ARG A 93 -8.89 18.71 -8.41
C ARG A 93 -9.54 19.58 -9.49
N GLY A 94 -10.87 19.54 -9.63
CA GLY A 94 -11.58 20.37 -10.63
C GLY A 94 -11.30 20.03 -12.09
N GLU A 95 -10.63 18.90 -12.37
CA GLU A 95 -10.22 18.49 -13.73
C GLU A 95 -11.40 18.05 -14.63
N TYR A 96 -12.59 17.85 -14.04
CA TYR A 96 -13.79 17.38 -14.73
C TYR A 96 -15.02 18.23 -14.36
N LEU A 97 -15.83 18.63 -15.34
CA LEU A 97 -17.17 19.17 -15.09
C LEU A 97 -18.16 18.01 -14.95
N VAL A 98 -18.38 17.56 -13.71
CA VAL A 98 -19.28 16.41 -13.41
C VAL A 98 -20.72 16.88 -13.21
N ARG A 99 -21.62 16.47 -14.11
CA ARG A 99 -23.07 16.66 -13.92
C ARG A 99 -23.72 15.34 -13.54
N ASN A 100 -24.06 15.19 -12.27
CA ASN A 100 -24.77 14.02 -11.75
C ASN A 100 -26.28 14.19 -11.97
N ARG A 101 -26.91 13.34 -12.78
CA ARG A 101 -28.36 13.33 -12.95
C ARG A 101 -29.01 12.51 -11.83
N GLU A 102 -30.19 12.93 -11.39
CA GLU A 102 -30.98 12.22 -10.40
C GLU A 102 -31.25 10.79 -10.87
N ASN A 103 -31.15 9.84 -9.94
CA ASN A 103 -31.46 8.44 -10.15
C ASN A 103 -32.69 8.07 -9.32
N PRO A 104 -33.82 7.74 -9.96
CA PRO A 104 -35.02 7.30 -9.26
C PRO A 104 -34.72 6.08 -8.37
N GLY A 105 -34.91 6.23 -7.06
CA GLY A 105 -34.66 5.17 -6.08
C GLY A 105 -33.26 5.16 -5.43
N ALA A 106 -32.42 6.17 -5.68
CA ALA A 106 -31.20 6.35 -4.88
C ALA A 106 -31.53 6.65 -3.40
N PHE A 107 -30.65 6.26 -2.48
CA PHE A 107 -30.79 6.51 -1.05
C PHE A 107 -29.55 7.18 -0.47
N LYS A 108 -29.74 7.99 0.56
CA LYS A 108 -28.65 8.59 1.34
C LYS A 108 -28.38 7.78 2.58
N ALA A 109 -27.12 7.43 2.82
CA ALA A 109 -26.69 6.86 4.09
C ALA A 109 -26.68 7.93 5.18
N ALA A 110 -26.68 7.54 6.46
CA ALA A 110 -26.64 8.48 7.58
C ALA A 110 -25.44 9.44 7.52
N SER A 111 -24.30 8.99 6.97
CA SER A 111 -23.10 9.82 6.77
C SER A 111 -23.27 10.91 5.71
N CYS A 112 -24.23 10.76 4.77
CA CYS A 112 -24.48 11.76 3.74
C CYS A 112 -24.91 13.11 4.34
N ALA A 113 -25.59 13.12 5.49
CA ALA A 113 -26.01 14.35 6.16
C ALA A 113 -24.86 15.30 6.51
N LYS A 114 -23.63 14.79 6.64
CA LYS A 114 -22.41 15.58 6.93
C LYS A 114 -21.55 15.83 5.69
N CYS A 115 -21.97 15.33 4.52
CA CYS A 115 -21.21 15.45 3.29
C CYS A 115 -21.38 16.86 2.69
N ALA A 116 -20.27 17.49 2.30
CA ALA A 116 -20.27 18.79 1.61
C ALA A 116 -21.07 18.77 0.28
N PHE A 117 -21.33 17.58 -0.26
CA PHE A 117 -22.09 17.38 -1.50
C PHE A 117 -23.52 16.92 -1.26
N ASP A 118 -24.01 16.84 -0.02
CA ASP A 118 -25.34 16.29 0.29
C ASP A 118 -26.45 16.94 -0.53
N GLY A 119 -26.50 18.27 -0.58
CA GLY A 119 -27.52 19.01 -1.34
C GLY A 119 -27.43 18.86 -2.87
N ARG A 120 -26.38 18.22 -3.39
CA ARG A 120 -26.14 18.04 -4.84
C ARG A 120 -26.03 16.56 -5.25
N CYS A 121 -25.88 15.66 -4.28
CA CYS A 121 -25.68 14.24 -4.47
C CYS A 121 -26.99 13.49 -4.29
N ALA A 122 -27.37 12.66 -5.27
CA ALA A 122 -28.54 11.78 -5.15
C ALA A 122 -28.33 10.61 -4.16
N GLY A 123 -27.09 10.37 -3.71
CA GLY A 123 -26.74 9.27 -2.82
C GLY A 123 -26.30 8.01 -3.56
N PHE A 124 -26.49 6.85 -2.94
CA PHE A 124 -26.13 5.53 -3.46
C PHE A 124 -27.29 4.92 -4.26
N PRO A 125 -27.03 4.19 -5.36
CA PRO A 125 -28.07 3.41 -6.03
C PRO A 125 -28.76 2.44 -5.07
N ALA A 126 -30.06 2.18 -5.24
CA ALA A 126 -30.80 1.22 -4.41
C ALA A 126 -30.13 -0.16 -4.31
N ALA A 127 -29.51 -0.64 -5.40
CA ALA A 127 -28.81 -1.93 -5.44
C ALA A 127 -27.60 -2.00 -4.49
N TYR A 128 -27.13 -0.86 -3.99
CA TYR A 128 -25.97 -0.76 -3.10
C TYR A 128 -26.42 -0.68 -1.63
N LYS A 129 -27.73 -0.75 -1.37
CA LYS A 129 -28.29 -0.65 -0.03
C LYS A 129 -27.74 -1.72 0.89
N ASP A 130 -27.63 -2.96 0.43
CA ASP A 130 -27.09 -4.07 1.22
C ASP A 130 -25.56 -3.99 1.36
N PHE A 131 -24.84 -3.48 0.35
CA PHE A 131 -23.39 -3.24 0.43
C PHE A 131 -23.05 -2.14 1.45
N ILE A 132 -23.77 -1.03 1.40
CA ILE A 132 -23.58 0.13 2.29
C ILE A 132 -24.14 -0.14 3.68
N ALA A 133 -25.27 -0.85 3.81
CA ALA A 133 -25.81 -1.29 5.09
C ALA A 133 -25.02 -2.47 5.69
N GLY A 134 -24.28 -3.22 4.87
CA GLY A 134 -23.71 -4.52 5.23
C GLY A 134 -22.23 -4.56 5.57
N ARG A 135 -21.40 -3.55 5.21
CA ARG A 135 -20.02 -3.29 5.70
C ARG A 135 -19.30 -2.39 4.69
N GLY A 136 -18.62 -1.34 5.16
CA GLY A 136 -17.86 -0.41 4.32
C GLY A 136 -16.89 -1.13 3.38
N ALA A 137 -16.81 -0.64 2.13
CA ALA A 137 -15.97 -1.12 1.04
C ALA A 137 -14.72 -1.88 1.51
N GLY A 138 -14.87 -3.18 1.71
CA GLY A 138 -13.76 -4.09 1.86
C GLY A 138 -13.19 -4.31 0.47
N LEU A 139 -11.95 -3.89 0.22
CA LEU A 139 -11.16 -4.58 -0.79
C LEU A 139 -11.22 -6.06 -0.44
N ALA A 140 -11.94 -6.85 -1.25
CA ALA A 140 -11.98 -8.30 -1.10
C ALA A 140 -10.53 -8.77 -1.06
N VAL A 141 -10.16 -9.40 0.05
CA VAL A 141 -8.84 -9.99 0.18
C VAL A 141 -8.82 -11.19 -0.77
N PRO A 142 -7.88 -11.26 -1.72
CA PRO A 142 -7.88 -12.34 -2.69
C PRO A 142 -7.57 -13.69 -2.03
N ASP A 143 -8.15 -14.76 -2.58
CA ASP A 143 -7.93 -16.14 -2.10
C ASP A 143 -6.47 -16.58 -2.19
N ARG A 144 -5.69 -15.90 -3.06
CA ARG A 144 -4.24 -16.01 -3.19
C ARG A 144 -3.57 -14.67 -2.87
N PRO A 145 -2.34 -14.64 -2.36
CA PRO A 145 -1.63 -13.39 -2.11
C PRO A 145 -1.37 -12.65 -3.44
N ILE A 146 -1.34 -11.31 -3.38
CA ILE A 146 -1.00 -10.48 -4.54
C ILE A 146 0.51 -10.30 -4.74
N GLU A 147 1.28 -10.62 -3.70
CA GLU A 147 2.72 -10.45 -3.60
C GLU A 147 3.26 -11.36 -2.47
N VAL A 148 4.45 -11.92 -2.64
CA VAL A 148 5.25 -12.49 -1.55
C VAL A 148 6.55 -11.70 -1.42
N MET A 149 6.86 -11.28 -0.20
CA MET A 149 8.07 -10.51 0.12
C MET A 149 9.12 -11.48 0.67
N VAL A 150 10.32 -11.49 0.11
CA VAL A 150 11.33 -12.50 0.45
C VAL A 150 12.58 -11.81 0.93
N GLU A 151 12.87 -12.00 2.21
CA GLU A 151 14.09 -11.54 2.87
C GLU A 151 15.23 -12.50 2.52
N VAL A 152 15.89 -12.27 1.38
CA VAL A 152 16.89 -13.18 0.82
C VAL A 152 18.25 -13.12 1.52
N GLU A 153 18.48 -12.10 2.34
CA GLU A 153 19.73 -11.85 3.05
C GLU A 153 19.41 -11.25 4.43
N ALA A 154 20.03 -11.76 5.49
CA ALA A 154 19.83 -11.24 6.85
C ALA A 154 20.76 -10.06 7.17
N ARG A 155 21.93 -10.02 6.53
CA ARG A 155 22.96 -9.00 6.75
C ARG A 155 22.59 -7.68 6.10
N CYS A 156 23.06 -6.60 6.70
CA CYS A 156 23.00 -5.25 6.16
C CYS A 156 24.29 -4.55 6.57
N GLN A 157 24.83 -3.71 5.69
CA GLN A 157 26.00 -2.89 5.99
C GLN A 157 25.67 -1.66 6.86
N PHE A 158 24.38 -1.39 7.11
CA PHE A 158 23.91 -0.32 7.99
C PHE A 158 23.43 -0.84 9.35
N GLY A 159 23.44 0.06 10.34
CA GLY A 159 23.05 -0.19 11.73
C GLY A 159 21.86 0.67 12.15
N CYS A 160 20.81 0.77 11.32
CA CYS A 160 19.75 1.75 11.53
C CYS A 160 19.07 1.59 12.90
N ARG A 161 18.88 2.71 13.63
CA ARG A 161 18.33 2.71 14.99
C ARG A 161 16.92 2.14 15.13
N TYR A 162 16.13 2.23 14.07
CA TYR A 162 14.74 1.74 14.01
C TYR A 162 14.59 0.46 13.17
N CYS A 163 15.69 -0.25 12.90
CA CYS A 163 15.66 -1.42 12.04
C CYS A 163 14.85 -2.56 12.69
N PHE A 164 13.71 -2.91 12.10
CA PHE A 164 12.88 -4.01 12.60
C PHE A 164 13.57 -5.38 12.53
N ASN A 165 14.58 -5.56 11.67
CA ASN A 165 15.35 -6.82 11.64
C ASN A 165 16.10 -7.06 12.96
N GLN A 166 16.35 -6.02 13.76
CA GLN A 166 16.85 -6.19 15.13
C GLN A 166 15.84 -6.97 15.99
N ASN A 167 14.52 -6.82 15.77
CA ASN A 167 13.55 -7.65 16.49
C ASN A 167 13.63 -9.13 16.09
N THR A 168 14.03 -9.43 14.86
CA THR A 168 14.20 -10.82 14.39
C THR A 168 15.53 -11.42 14.87
N PHE A 169 16.58 -10.60 15.05
CA PHE A 169 17.96 -11.05 15.23
C PHE A 169 18.80 -10.26 16.28
N ALA A 170 18.18 -9.80 17.39
CA ALA A 170 18.83 -8.91 18.37
C ALA A 170 20.06 -9.54 19.07
N PRO A 171 21.20 -8.81 19.18
CA PRO A 171 22.35 -9.23 19.99
C PRO A 171 21.96 -9.46 21.46
N GLY A 172 22.35 -10.60 22.03
CA GLY A 172 22.11 -10.92 23.45
C GLY A 172 20.69 -11.40 23.80
N SER A 173 19.81 -11.56 22.81
CA SER A 173 18.56 -12.31 22.98
C SER A 173 18.80 -13.81 22.77
N ALA A 174 17.86 -14.68 23.17
CA ALA A 174 17.91 -16.11 22.81
C ALA A 174 17.72 -16.37 21.29
N ARG A 175 17.82 -15.33 20.46
CA ARG A 175 17.61 -15.35 19.01
C ARG A 175 18.97 -15.35 18.31
N PRO A 176 19.11 -16.01 17.15
CA PRO A 176 20.38 -16.10 16.46
C PRO A 176 20.87 -14.72 16.00
N ASP A 177 22.17 -14.49 16.09
CA ASP A 177 22.85 -13.33 15.49
C ASP A 177 22.50 -13.27 13.99
N LYS A 178 22.14 -12.10 13.47
CA LYS A 178 21.86 -11.90 12.03
C LYS A 178 23.04 -12.31 11.14
N HIS A 179 24.27 -12.25 11.66
CA HIS A 179 25.48 -12.70 10.96
C HIS A 179 25.69 -14.21 11.04
N ALA A 180 25.01 -14.89 11.96
CA ALA A 180 25.02 -16.34 12.11
C ALA A 180 23.89 -17.05 11.33
N VAL A 181 22.94 -16.31 10.76
CA VAL A 181 21.88 -16.86 9.90
C VAL A 181 22.34 -16.77 8.43
N PRO A 182 22.53 -17.90 7.73
CA PRO A 182 23.17 -17.93 6.41
C PRO A 182 22.34 -17.32 5.25
N GLY A 183 21.21 -16.66 5.51
CA GLY A 183 20.27 -16.22 4.48
C GLY A 183 19.59 -17.41 3.78
N LEU A 184 18.72 -17.14 2.80
CA LEU A 184 18.12 -18.20 1.98
C LEU A 184 19.15 -18.70 0.95
N SER A 185 19.25 -20.00 0.73
CA SER A 185 20.08 -20.52 -0.38
C SER A 185 19.49 -20.13 -1.73
N ALA A 186 20.30 -20.15 -2.79
CA ALA A 186 19.82 -19.87 -4.14
C ALA A 186 18.72 -20.86 -4.55
N GLU A 187 18.85 -22.13 -4.17
CA GLU A 187 17.88 -23.20 -4.41
C GLU A 187 16.56 -22.93 -3.68
N ALA A 188 16.62 -22.44 -2.44
CA ALA A 188 15.42 -22.08 -1.68
C ALA A 188 14.68 -20.92 -2.35
N VAL A 189 15.40 -19.89 -2.83
CA VAL A 189 14.80 -18.77 -3.56
C VAL A 189 14.20 -19.22 -4.88
N LYS A 190 14.90 -20.07 -5.65
CA LYS A 190 14.37 -20.66 -6.90
C LYS A 190 13.10 -21.49 -6.63
N GLY A 191 13.10 -22.29 -5.56
CA GLY A 191 11.92 -23.06 -5.13
C GLY A 191 10.73 -22.19 -4.71
N ILE A 192 10.96 -21.02 -4.11
CA ILE A 192 9.92 -20.02 -3.87
C ILE A 192 9.35 -19.51 -5.20
N VAL A 193 10.21 -19.12 -6.14
CA VAL A 193 9.79 -18.63 -7.47
C VAL A 193 8.92 -19.67 -8.19
N ASP A 194 9.35 -20.94 -8.22
CA ASP A 194 8.61 -22.01 -8.90
C ASP A 194 7.22 -22.21 -8.29
N GLN A 195 7.12 -22.14 -6.95
CA GLN A 195 5.82 -22.18 -6.26
C GLN A 195 4.94 -20.97 -6.60
N LEU A 196 5.50 -19.76 -6.66
CA LEU A 196 4.74 -18.55 -7.02
C LEU A 196 4.19 -18.65 -8.44
N ALA A 197 5.00 -19.11 -9.39
CA ALA A 197 4.61 -19.33 -10.78
C ALA A 197 3.50 -20.38 -10.89
N ALA A 198 3.66 -21.56 -10.25
CA ALA A 198 2.65 -22.60 -10.21
C ALA A 198 1.36 -22.18 -9.49
N TRP A 199 1.45 -21.21 -8.58
CA TRP A 199 0.29 -20.63 -7.88
C TRP A 199 -0.34 -19.43 -8.60
N GLY A 200 0.32 -18.91 -9.63
CA GLY A 200 -0.09 -17.71 -10.33
C GLY A 200 -0.03 -16.45 -9.45
N VAL A 201 0.83 -16.43 -8.44
CA VAL A 201 1.11 -15.22 -7.67
C VAL A 201 1.94 -14.29 -8.57
N PRO A 202 1.45 -13.08 -8.88
CA PRO A 202 1.96 -12.33 -10.03
C PRO A 202 3.33 -11.67 -9.78
N ARG A 203 3.77 -11.56 -8.53
CA ARG A 203 4.99 -10.82 -8.20
C ARG A 203 5.66 -11.29 -6.92
N MET A 204 6.97 -11.10 -6.90
CA MET A 204 7.84 -11.30 -5.75
C MET A 204 8.61 -10.02 -5.47
N ARG A 205 8.86 -9.73 -4.19
CA ARG A 205 9.72 -8.63 -3.77
C ARG A 205 10.98 -9.16 -3.09
N PHE A 206 12.14 -8.84 -3.64
CA PHE A 206 13.41 -9.04 -2.96
C PHE A 206 13.63 -7.94 -1.92
N THR A 207 14.03 -8.35 -0.73
CA THR A 207 14.30 -7.51 0.44
C THR A 207 15.23 -8.26 1.39
N GLY A 208 15.40 -7.80 2.63
CA GLY A 208 16.14 -8.48 3.68
C GLY A 208 16.65 -7.50 4.73
N GLY A 209 17.86 -7.76 5.24
CA GLY A 209 18.75 -6.70 5.71
C GLY A 209 19.14 -5.79 4.56
N GLU A 210 19.91 -6.30 3.59
CA GLU A 210 20.15 -5.66 2.29
C GLU A 210 20.31 -6.72 1.19
N PRO A 211 19.35 -6.84 0.24
CA PRO A 211 19.41 -7.88 -0.79
C PRO A 211 20.61 -7.72 -1.75
N LEU A 212 21.09 -6.50 -2.01
CA LEU A 212 22.22 -6.27 -2.93
C LEU A 212 23.60 -6.63 -2.35
N LEU A 213 23.66 -7.18 -1.14
CA LEU A 213 24.88 -7.84 -0.64
C LEU A 213 25.08 -9.24 -1.26
N ARG A 214 24.04 -9.80 -1.88
CA ARG A 214 24.11 -11.07 -2.60
C ARG A 214 24.71 -10.86 -3.99
N THR A 215 25.72 -11.66 -4.30
CA THR A 215 26.37 -11.66 -5.63
C THR A 215 25.52 -12.33 -6.71
N ASP A 216 24.59 -13.21 -6.32
CA ASP A 216 23.71 -13.97 -7.21
C ASP A 216 22.31 -13.33 -7.40
N LEU A 217 22.04 -12.16 -6.81
CA LEU A 217 20.69 -11.57 -6.83
C LEU A 217 20.16 -11.34 -8.25
N VAL A 218 21.01 -10.86 -9.15
CA VAL A 218 20.64 -10.56 -10.54
C VAL A 218 20.21 -11.85 -11.28
N GLU A 219 20.90 -12.97 -11.03
CA GLU A 219 20.52 -14.29 -11.56
C GLU A 219 19.16 -14.74 -11.01
N LEU A 220 18.92 -14.54 -9.71
CA LEU A 220 17.64 -14.89 -9.08
C LEU A 220 16.48 -14.04 -9.62
N MET A 221 16.74 -12.78 -9.96
CA MET A 221 15.77 -11.91 -10.63
C MET A 221 15.48 -12.39 -12.05
N ASP A 222 16.48 -12.82 -12.83
CA ASP A 222 16.29 -13.45 -14.14
C ASP A 222 15.43 -14.71 -14.02
N TYR A 223 15.77 -15.57 -13.05
CA TYR A 223 15.02 -16.79 -12.79
C TYR A 223 13.53 -16.49 -12.51
N ALA A 224 13.22 -15.47 -11.71
CA ALA A 224 11.84 -15.04 -11.46
C ALA A 224 11.10 -14.60 -12.73
N LEU A 225 11.73 -13.77 -13.56
CA LEU A 225 11.15 -13.27 -14.80
C LEU A 225 10.90 -14.38 -15.82
N GLU A 226 11.83 -15.34 -15.95
CA GLU A 226 11.69 -16.51 -16.82
C GLU A 226 10.47 -17.38 -16.47
N ARG A 227 10.04 -17.40 -15.19
CA ARG A 227 8.82 -18.09 -14.75
C ARG A 227 7.56 -17.19 -14.75
N GLY A 228 7.68 -15.98 -15.28
CA GLY A 228 6.55 -15.04 -15.37
C GLY A 228 6.19 -14.37 -14.03
N VAL A 229 7.10 -14.35 -13.06
CA VAL A 229 6.90 -13.66 -11.77
C VAL A 229 7.55 -12.28 -11.85
N ALA A 230 6.75 -11.22 -11.74
CA ALA A 230 7.27 -9.86 -11.78
C ALA A 230 8.14 -9.55 -10.54
N VAL A 231 9.21 -8.78 -10.74
CA VAL A 231 10.22 -8.53 -9.72
C VAL A 231 10.14 -7.11 -9.19
N TRP A 232 10.04 -7.00 -7.86
CA TRP A 232 10.14 -5.75 -7.11
C TRP A 232 11.35 -5.83 -6.16
N LEU A 233 11.95 -4.68 -5.82
CA LEU A 233 13.12 -4.62 -4.95
C LEU A 233 12.94 -3.55 -3.87
N ASN A 234 13.25 -3.89 -2.62
CA ASN A 234 13.51 -2.92 -1.56
C ASN A 234 15.01 -2.97 -1.23
N THR A 235 15.67 -1.81 -1.27
CA THR A 235 17.10 -1.70 -0.98
C THR A 235 17.39 -0.40 -0.23
N ASN A 236 18.50 -0.35 0.50
CA ASN A 236 19.06 0.88 1.02
C ASN A 236 19.78 1.71 -0.04
N GLY A 237 19.94 1.19 -1.27
CA GLY A 237 20.44 1.92 -2.43
C GLY A 237 21.96 2.06 -2.52
N TYR A 238 22.70 1.72 -1.45
CA TYR A 238 24.14 1.94 -1.36
C TYR A 238 24.91 1.30 -2.52
N GLN A 239 24.62 0.04 -2.85
CA GLN A 239 25.33 -0.70 -3.90
C GLN A 239 24.97 -0.22 -5.32
N LEU A 240 23.84 0.48 -5.48
CA LEU A 240 23.41 0.98 -6.78
C LEU A 240 24.19 2.22 -7.24
N ARG A 241 25.13 2.73 -6.42
CA ARG A 241 26.12 3.71 -6.88
C ARG A 241 27.02 3.15 -7.99
N ASP A 242 27.15 1.83 -8.09
CA ASP A 242 27.69 1.17 -9.29
C ASP A 242 26.64 1.24 -10.44
N PRO A 243 26.91 2.02 -11.52
CA PRO A 243 25.98 2.15 -12.62
C PRO A 243 25.71 0.84 -13.36
N GLY A 244 26.68 -0.10 -13.37
CA GLY A 244 26.52 -1.41 -13.98
C GLY A 244 25.47 -2.24 -13.25
N LEU A 245 25.55 -2.28 -11.91
CA LEU A 245 24.56 -2.93 -11.07
C LEU A 245 23.18 -2.23 -11.17
N ALA A 246 23.15 -0.90 -11.15
CA ALA A 246 21.90 -0.15 -11.30
C ALA A 246 21.19 -0.47 -12.62
N LYS A 247 21.94 -0.56 -13.73
CA LYS A 247 21.41 -0.98 -15.04
C LYS A 247 20.92 -2.42 -15.02
N ALA A 248 21.68 -3.33 -14.41
CA ALA A 248 21.29 -4.73 -14.29
C ALA A 248 19.98 -4.92 -13.49
N VAL A 249 19.83 -4.20 -12.37
CA VAL A 249 18.60 -4.17 -11.56
C VAL A 249 17.45 -3.54 -12.34
N CYS A 250 17.67 -2.39 -12.97
CA CYS A 250 16.65 -1.69 -13.75
C CYS A 250 16.10 -2.53 -14.92
N ALA A 251 16.93 -3.36 -15.53
CA ALA A 251 16.49 -4.26 -16.61
C ALA A 251 15.52 -5.35 -16.13
N ARG A 252 15.45 -5.60 -14.81
CA ARG A 252 14.74 -6.75 -14.23
C ARG A 252 13.62 -6.35 -13.26
N ALA A 253 13.78 -5.24 -12.55
CA ALA A 253 12.78 -4.74 -11.60
C ALA A 253 11.98 -3.58 -12.20
N ASP A 254 10.65 -3.71 -12.23
CA ASP A 254 9.77 -2.60 -12.63
C ASP A 254 9.55 -1.58 -11.49
N ASN A 255 9.76 -2.01 -10.24
CA ASN A 255 9.53 -1.22 -9.04
C ASN A 255 10.68 -1.39 -8.05
N VAL A 256 11.40 -0.30 -7.77
CA VAL A 256 12.43 -0.28 -6.73
C VAL A 256 12.07 0.76 -5.68
N LEU A 257 12.09 0.35 -4.41
CA LEU A 257 12.09 1.27 -3.28
C LEU A 257 13.53 1.43 -2.78
N VAL A 258 14.01 2.67 -2.77
CA VAL A 258 15.26 3.06 -2.12
C VAL A 258 14.91 3.66 -0.75
N SER A 259 15.48 3.10 0.31
CA SER A 259 15.26 3.59 1.68
C SER A 259 16.21 4.74 1.98
N LEU A 260 15.68 5.91 2.34
CA LEU A 260 16.47 6.99 2.95
C LEU A 260 16.17 7.03 4.45
N ARG A 261 17.16 7.46 5.24
CA ARG A 261 17.03 7.56 6.69
C ARG A 261 16.92 9.01 7.17
N GLY A 262 17.35 9.97 6.34
CA GLY A 262 17.22 11.42 6.56
C GLY A 262 16.99 12.18 5.26
N TRP A 263 17.13 13.50 5.30
CA TRP A 263 16.99 14.40 4.14
C TRP A 263 18.32 15.04 3.70
N ASP A 264 19.38 14.84 4.48
CA ASP A 264 20.75 15.26 4.21
C ASP A 264 21.76 14.25 4.81
N ALA A 265 23.05 14.47 4.55
CA ALA A 265 24.15 13.61 4.99
C ALA A 265 24.16 13.35 6.50
N GLU A 266 23.97 14.42 7.28
CA GLU A 266 24.04 14.39 8.73
C GLU A 266 22.85 13.63 9.34
N SER A 267 21.63 13.98 8.93
CA SER A 267 20.41 13.33 9.44
C SER A 267 20.35 11.85 9.07
N ASP A 268 20.78 11.46 7.87
CA ASP A 268 20.79 10.06 7.47
C ASP A 268 21.88 9.26 8.20
N ALA A 269 23.09 9.81 8.34
CA ALA A 269 24.18 9.16 9.08
C ALA A 269 23.83 8.95 10.56
N ALA A 270 23.16 9.93 11.18
CA ALA A 270 22.69 9.84 12.57
C ALA A 270 21.70 8.68 12.80
N GLU A 271 20.91 8.35 11.78
CA GLU A 271 19.92 7.28 11.84
C GLU A 271 20.46 5.94 11.37
N SER A 272 21.29 5.91 10.33
CA SER A 272 21.87 4.70 9.72
C SER A 272 23.09 4.14 10.46
N GLY A 273 23.78 4.98 11.24
CA GLY A 273 25.07 4.65 11.84
C GLY A 273 26.20 4.52 10.82
N HIS A 274 26.01 5.02 9.59
CA HIS A 274 26.98 4.88 8.51
C HIS A 274 27.20 6.22 7.78
N PRO A 275 28.33 6.90 7.98
CA PRO A 275 28.69 8.10 7.23
C PRO A 275 28.72 7.85 5.70
N GLY A 276 28.31 8.84 4.90
CA GLY A 276 28.26 8.72 3.43
C GLY A 276 27.12 7.85 2.88
N SER A 277 26.25 7.34 3.76
CA SER A 277 25.16 6.47 3.34
C SER A 277 24.06 7.24 2.60
N PHE A 278 23.84 8.52 2.90
CA PHE A 278 22.90 9.39 2.20
C PHE A 278 23.28 9.57 0.73
N GLU A 279 24.52 10.00 0.49
CA GLU A 279 25.08 10.26 -0.84
C GLU A 279 24.99 9.01 -1.69
N ALA A 280 25.46 7.87 -1.17
CA ALA A 280 25.41 6.60 -1.88
C ALA A 280 23.97 6.16 -2.21
N SER A 281 23.01 6.37 -1.31
CA SER A 281 21.60 6.04 -1.56
C SER A 281 20.99 6.96 -2.63
N CYS A 282 21.33 8.25 -2.59
CA CYS A 282 20.89 9.24 -3.57
C CYS A 282 21.52 9.00 -4.95
N GLU A 283 22.81 8.69 -5.01
CA GLU A 283 23.51 8.27 -6.22
C GLU A 283 22.88 7.02 -6.82
N GLY A 284 22.61 6.01 -5.99
CA GLY A 284 21.92 4.79 -6.43
C GLY A 284 20.52 5.06 -6.99
N ALA A 285 19.73 5.91 -6.32
CA ALA A 285 18.42 6.33 -6.82
C ALA A 285 18.52 7.07 -8.17
N ARG A 286 19.49 7.98 -8.33
CA ARG A 286 19.73 8.69 -9.60
C ARG A 286 20.22 7.73 -10.69
N ALA A 287 21.07 6.76 -10.36
CA ALA A 287 21.55 5.77 -11.31
C ALA A 287 20.41 4.89 -11.83
N LEU A 288 19.47 4.47 -10.97
CA LEU A 288 18.25 3.79 -11.40
C LEU A 288 17.40 4.63 -12.35
N ARG A 289 17.24 5.93 -12.06
CA ARG A 289 16.51 6.84 -12.94
C ARG A 289 17.21 7.03 -14.29
N ALA A 290 18.51 7.23 -14.28
CA ALA A 290 19.32 7.32 -15.49
C ALA A 290 19.26 6.04 -16.34
N ALA A 291 19.14 4.87 -15.69
CA ALA A 291 18.94 3.59 -16.36
C ALA A 291 17.52 3.38 -16.93
N GLY A 292 16.57 4.27 -16.63
CA GLY A 292 15.20 4.21 -17.16
C GLY A 292 14.20 3.45 -16.27
N LEU A 293 14.45 3.37 -14.96
CA LEU A 293 13.55 2.65 -14.04
C LEU A 293 12.13 3.22 -14.09
N LYS A 294 11.15 2.36 -14.38
CA LYS A 294 9.73 2.73 -14.53
C LYS A 294 9.12 3.28 -13.24
N THR A 295 9.38 2.65 -12.09
CA THR A 295 8.86 3.13 -10.81
C THR A 295 9.93 3.14 -9.73
N LEU A 296 10.33 4.35 -9.30
CA LEU A 296 11.17 4.57 -8.13
C LEU A 296 10.29 5.07 -7.00
N ARG A 297 10.39 4.39 -5.86
CA ARG A 297 9.81 4.87 -4.61
C ARG A 297 10.95 5.20 -3.65
N VAL A 298 10.71 6.17 -2.78
CA VAL A 298 11.57 6.39 -1.62
C VAL A 298 10.80 6.03 -0.36
N GLY A 299 11.39 5.20 0.48
CA GLY A 299 10.86 4.86 1.80
C GLY A 299 11.62 5.59 2.89
N VAL A 300 10.92 6.14 3.87
CA VAL A 300 11.51 6.81 5.04
C VAL A 300 10.76 6.38 6.31
N CYS A 301 11.49 6.08 7.37
CA CYS A 301 10.88 5.87 8.69
C CYS A 301 10.47 7.23 9.27
N ALA A 302 9.23 7.35 9.74
CA ALA A 302 8.69 8.58 10.30
C ALA A 302 9.19 8.81 11.73
N THR A 303 10.51 9.02 11.89
CA THR A 303 11.09 9.49 13.16
C THR A 303 10.64 10.91 13.45
N ARG A 304 10.72 11.37 14.71
CA ARG A 304 10.34 12.74 15.07
C ARG A 304 11.10 13.77 14.25
N SER A 305 12.40 13.52 14.04
CA SER A 305 13.29 14.36 13.24
C SER A 305 12.79 14.50 11.80
N VAL A 306 12.46 13.38 11.15
CA VAL A 306 11.89 13.33 9.79
C VAL A 306 10.56 14.07 9.70
N ILE A 307 9.65 13.85 10.66
CA ILE A 307 8.33 14.50 10.70
C ILE A 307 8.46 16.02 10.81
N ARG A 308 9.36 16.50 11.69
CA ARG A 308 9.60 17.93 11.88
C ARG A 308 10.19 18.58 10.63
N ASN A 309 10.98 17.85 9.84
CA ASN A 309 11.67 18.33 8.64
C ASN A 309 11.05 17.79 7.33
N LEU A 310 9.76 17.49 7.32
CA LEU A 310 9.07 16.87 6.18
C LEU A 310 9.31 17.60 4.85
N ASP A 311 9.31 18.93 4.83
CA ASP A 311 9.49 19.70 3.60
C ASP A 311 10.87 19.45 2.96
N ARG A 312 11.92 19.37 3.77
CA ARG A 312 13.28 19.01 3.32
C ARG A 312 13.32 17.58 2.78
N VAL A 313 12.61 16.65 3.42
CA VAL A 313 12.48 15.26 2.92
C VAL A 313 11.79 15.26 1.55
N CYS A 314 10.67 15.97 1.42
CA CYS A 314 9.93 16.09 0.16
C CYS A 314 10.78 16.72 -0.95
N GLU A 315 11.53 17.78 -0.65
CA GLU A 315 12.46 18.43 -1.59
C GLU A 315 13.55 17.47 -2.06
N THR A 316 14.22 16.78 -1.13
CA THR A 316 15.24 15.78 -1.43
C THR A 316 14.66 14.68 -2.34
N VAL A 317 13.52 14.09 -1.98
CA VAL A 317 12.92 12.99 -2.72
C VAL A 317 12.43 13.43 -4.10
N LYS A 318 11.88 14.64 -4.21
CA LYS A 318 11.51 15.25 -5.49
C LYS A 318 12.74 15.46 -6.38
N GLY A 319 13.85 15.89 -5.80
CA GLY A 319 15.14 16.04 -6.50
C GLY A 319 15.74 14.73 -7.01
N LEU A 320 15.37 13.58 -6.43
CA LEU A 320 15.71 12.25 -6.95
C LEU A 320 14.79 11.79 -8.09
N GLY A 321 13.75 12.56 -8.39
CA GLY A 321 12.75 12.22 -9.39
C GLY A 321 11.92 10.99 -9.01
N ALA A 322 11.67 10.72 -7.72
CA ALA A 322 10.88 9.58 -7.27
C ALA A 322 9.38 9.75 -7.62
N ASP A 323 8.69 8.65 -7.92
CA ASP A 323 7.25 8.66 -8.22
C ASP A 323 6.40 8.73 -6.95
N ARG A 324 6.94 8.19 -5.85
CA ARG A 324 6.23 8.03 -4.58
C ARG A 324 7.16 8.16 -3.40
N LEU A 325 6.65 8.74 -2.32
CA LEU A 325 7.28 8.79 -1.01
C LEU A 325 6.43 7.99 -0.01
N GLU A 326 7.06 7.05 0.67
CA GLU A 326 6.41 6.19 1.63
C GLU A 326 6.96 6.44 3.03
N PHE A 327 6.08 6.86 3.92
CA PHE A 327 6.37 6.94 5.35
C PHE A 327 6.01 5.62 6.03
N TYR A 328 6.89 5.18 6.92
CA TYR A 328 6.65 4.03 7.77
C TYR A 328 6.59 4.53 9.21
N ARG A 329 5.45 4.34 9.89
CA ARG A 329 5.39 4.62 11.31
C ARG A 329 6.43 3.74 12.02
N PRO A 330 7.22 4.29 12.95
CA PRO A 330 8.18 3.51 13.72
C PRO A 330 7.50 2.37 14.49
N VAL A 331 8.18 1.24 14.61
CA VAL A 331 7.77 0.10 15.44
C VAL A 331 8.69 -0.02 16.65
N ALA A 332 8.24 -0.68 17.72
CA ALA A 332 9.11 -0.89 18.87
C ALA A 332 10.28 -1.81 18.46
N VAL A 333 11.49 -1.47 18.92
CA VAL A 333 12.72 -2.21 18.63
C VAL A 333 13.35 -2.65 19.94
N ASP A 334 13.65 -3.94 20.08
CA ASP A 334 14.25 -4.52 21.29
C ASP A 334 13.47 -4.15 22.58
N GLY A 335 12.14 -4.25 22.49
CA GLY A 335 11.23 -3.91 23.59
C GLY A 335 11.12 -2.41 23.92
N LYS A 336 11.86 -1.54 23.22
CA LYS A 336 11.82 -0.09 23.42
C LYS A 336 10.74 0.52 22.54
N ALA A 337 9.88 1.34 23.15
CA ALA A 337 8.86 2.09 22.44
C ALA A 337 9.50 2.99 21.36
N PRO A 338 8.83 3.21 20.23
CA PRO A 338 9.33 4.10 19.21
C PRO A 338 9.44 5.54 19.73
N GLU A 339 10.41 6.29 19.19
CA GLU A 339 10.70 7.66 19.62
C GLU A 339 9.60 8.65 19.20
N ALA A 340 9.02 8.48 18.01
CA ALA A 340 7.88 9.26 17.55
C ALA A 340 6.58 8.75 18.18
N ASP A 341 5.79 9.67 18.75
CA ASP A 341 4.54 9.35 19.44
C ASP A 341 3.29 9.67 18.58
N ALA A 342 2.11 9.58 19.20
CA ALA A 342 0.84 9.89 18.53
C ALA A 342 0.80 11.33 18.00
N ALA A 343 1.27 12.31 18.79
CA ALA A 343 1.25 13.72 18.41
C ALA A 343 2.21 14.00 17.23
N ASP A 344 3.37 13.34 17.20
CA ASP A 344 4.25 13.40 16.04
C ASP A 344 3.53 12.84 14.77
N LEU A 345 2.80 11.73 14.89
CA LEU A 345 2.06 11.16 13.76
C LEU A 345 0.85 12.01 13.32
N GLU A 346 0.22 12.75 14.23
CA GLU A 346 -0.82 13.75 13.89
C GLU A 346 -0.22 14.85 13.00
N ILE A 347 0.95 15.39 13.38
CA ILE A 347 1.69 16.37 12.59
C ILE A 347 2.00 15.81 11.19
N LEU A 348 2.45 14.56 11.11
CA LEU A 348 2.70 13.91 9.81
C LEU A 348 1.43 13.85 8.97
N VAL A 349 0.30 13.43 9.54
CA VAL A 349 -0.98 13.32 8.82
C VAL A 349 -1.44 14.68 8.31
N ASP A 350 -1.36 15.74 9.13
CA ASP A 350 -1.74 17.09 8.71
C ASP A 350 -0.86 17.58 7.57
N LYS A 351 0.47 17.50 7.72
CA LYS A 351 1.40 17.95 6.68
C LYS A 351 1.25 17.15 5.39
N LEU A 352 1.05 15.83 5.44
CA LEU A 352 0.82 15.01 4.24
C LEU A 352 -0.50 15.37 3.57
N THR A 353 -1.54 15.69 4.34
CA THR A 353 -2.84 16.11 3.81
C THR A 353 -2.72 17.46 3.10
N ASP A 354 -1.96 18.40 3.67
CA ASP A 354 -1.67 19.68 3.05
C ASP A 354 -0.84 19.55 1.78
N HIS A 355 0.25 18.75 1.81
CA HIS A 355 1.06 18.45 0.62
C HIS A 355 0.22 17.84 -0.51
N ARG A 356 -0.72 16.96 -0.18
CA ARG A 356 -1.61 16.35 -1.17
C ARG A 356 -2.58 17.36 -1.78
N ARG A 357 -3.11 18.28 -0.96
CA ARG A 357 -4.03 19.34 -1.40
C ARG A 357 -3.36 20.33 -2.35
N THR A 358 -2.08 20.62 -2.16
CA THR A 358 -1.32 21.59 -2.98
C THR A 358 -0.67 20.97 -4.22
N GLY A 359 -0.90 19.67 -4.48
CA GLY A 359 -0.32 18.98 -5.65
C GLY A 359 1.16 18.63 -5.48
N GLY A 360 1.61 18.45 -4.23
CA GLY A 360 2.96 17.99 -3.90
C GLY A 360 3.24 16.54 -4.32
N LEU A 361 4.39 16.02 -3.86
CA LEU A 361 4.82 14.65 -4.13
C LEU A 361 3.76 13.63 -3.65
N ASN A 362 3.56 12.53 -4.39
CA ASN A 362 2.65 11.46 -3.99
C ASN A 362 3.20 10.74 -2.74
N ALA A 363 2.78 11.20 -1.56
CA ALA A 363 3.28 10.76 -0.27
C ALA A 363 2.18 10.12 0.59
N TYR A 364 2.49 9.01 1.25
CA TYR A 364 1.54 8.30 2.12
C TYR A 364 2.23 7.48 3.21
N ILE A 365 1.48 7.15 4.26
CA ILE A 365 1.88 6.23 5.32
C ILE A 365 1.56 4.79 4.86
N ALA A 366 2.60 4.00 4.65
CA ALA A 366 2.51 2.70 3.96
C ALA A 366 2.22 1.52 4.88
N ASN A 367 2.65 1.57 6.15
CA ASN A 367 2.33 0.57 7.16
C ASN A 367 1.08 0.97 7.98
N PRO A 368 0.44 0.01 8.67
CA PRO A 368 -0.88 0.24 9.24
C PRO A 368 -0.88 1.30 10.35
N LEU A 369 -1.89 2.17 10.32
CA LEU A 369 -2.18 3.17 11.34
C LEU A 369 -3.69 3.10 11.64
N PRO A 370 -4.15 3.02 12.89
CA PRO A 370 -5.57 2.90 13.18
C PRO A 370 -6.27 4.22 12.87
N PHE A 371 -7.17 4.26 11.89
CA PHE A 371 -7.73 5.53 11.39
C PHE A 371 -8.42 6.37 12.46
N CYS A 372 -8.93 5.74 13.52
CA CYS A 372 -9.58 6.43 14.62
C CYS A 372 -8.61 7.11 15.59
N PHE A 373 -7.27 7.06 15.40
CA PHE A 373 -6.32 7.69 16.33
C PHE A 373 -6.37 9.22 16.32
N TYR A 374 -6.77 9.79 15.18
CA TYR A 374 -6.86 11.23 14.95
C TYR A 374 -8.14 11.51 14.14
N ASP A 375 -8.09 12.35 13.12
CA ASP A 375 -9.17 12.56 12.15
C ASP A 375 -9.19 11.42 11.11
N ALA A 376 -10.20 10.56 11.19
CA ALA A 376 -10.27 9.36 10.36
C ALA A 376 -10.34 9.64 8.85
N ASP A 377 -10.88 10.78 8.42
CA ASP A 377 -10.93 11.17 7.01
C ASP A 377 -9.55 11.61 6.52
N LYS A 378 -8.83 12.44 7.31
CA LYS A 378 -7.46 12.83 7.00
C LYS A 378 -6.54 11.61 6.95
N VAL A 379 -6.62 10.73 7.96
CA VAL A 379 -5.81 9.51 8.01
C VAL A 379 -6.14 8.59 6.84
N ASN A 380 -7.43 8.39 6.52
CA ASN A 380 -7.84 7.61 5.37
C ASN A 380 -7.30 8.19 4.06
N ALA A 381 -7.20 9.51 3.92
CA ALA A 381 -6.58 10.10 2.76
C ALA A 381 -5.12 9.62 2.67
N VAL A 382 -4.29 9.89 3.66
CA VAL A 382 -2.83 9.75 3.54
C VAL A 382 -2.26 8.41 4.00
N SER A 383 -3.07 7.46 4.48
CA SER A 383 -2.62 6.13 4.88
C SER A 383 -3.15 5.03 3.96
N LEU A 384 -2.34 4.00 3.72
CA LEU A 384 -2.78 2.78 3.02
C LEU A 384 -3.59 1.83 3.91
N GLY A 385 -3.63 2.07 5.23
CA GLY A 385 -4.24 1.14 6.19
C GLY A 385 -3.50 -0.20 6.24
N ALA A 386 -4.19 -1.27 6.64
CA ALA A 386 -3.57 -2.60 6.76
C ALA A 386 -3.90 -3.58 5.62
N VAL A 387 -4.69 -3.21 4.61
CA VAL A 387 -5.07 -4.12 3.51
C VAL A 387 -3.85 -4.72 2.81
N LEU A 388 -2.82 -3.91 2.60
CA LEU A 388 -1.58 -4.33 1.97
C LEU A 388 -0.55 -4.85 2.99
N GLY A 389 -0.86 -4.97 4.27
CA GLY A 389 0.11 -5.30 5.31
C GLY A 389 -0.27 -6.53 6.12
N GLU A 390 0.71 -7.06 6.86
CA GLU A 390 0.46 -7.97 7.98
C GLU A 390 -0.42 -9.19 7.63
N GLY A 391 -0.25 -9.80 6.45
CA GLY A 391 -0.96 -11.02 6.08
C GLY A 391 -2.32 -10.79 5.45
N ASN A 392 -2.78 -9.54 5.34
CA ASN A 392 -4.08 -9.23 4.75
C ASN A 392 -4.14 -9.52 3.25
N SER A 393 -3.10 -9.21 2.47
CA SER A 393 -3.08 -9.52 1.01
C SER A 393 -1.74 -10.01 0.49
N ARG A 394 -0.72 -9.96 1.35
CA ARG A 394 0.65 -10.41 1.08
C ARG A 394 1.27 -10.92 2.37
N PHE A 395 2.31 -11.72 2.25
CA PHE A 395 3.07 -12.23 3.40
C PHE A 395 4.57 -12.24 3.09
N ALA A 396 5.39 -12.46 4.12
CA ALA A 396 6.83 -12.46 4.03
C ALA A 396 7.41 -13.87 4.21
N VAL A 397 8.55 -14.15 3.57
CA VAL A 397 9.45 -15.25 3.90
C VAL A 397 10.71 -14.64 4.47
N ASP A 398 11.09 -15.03 5.68
CA ASP A 398 12.28 -14.52 6.35
C ASP A 398 13.57 -15.28 5.93
N PRO A 399 14.76 -14.81 6.33
CA PRO A 399 16.02 -15.45 5.96
C PRO A 399 16.21 -16.88 6.50
N ARG A 400 15.39 -17.31 7.46
CA ARG A 400 15.39 -18.67 8.02
C ARG A 400 14.49 -19.62 7.21
N GLY A 401 13.74 -19.10 6.25
CA GLY A 401 12.72 -19.83 5.49
C GLY A 401 11.36 -19.88 6.18
N PHE A 402 11.12 -19.09 7.23
CA PHE A 402 9.81 -19.03 7.87
C PHE A 402 8.88 -18.05 7.17
N CYS A 403 7.65 -18.47 6.93
CA CYS A 403 6.59 -17.62 6.41
C CYS A 403 5.94 -16.83 7.55
N LYS A 404 5.85 -15.52 7.40
CA LYS A 404 5.33 -14.56 8.39
C LYS A 404 4.25 -13.68 7.77
N PRO A 405 3.23 -13.21 8.52
CA PRO A 405 2.21 -12.31 7.97
C PRO A 405 2.80 -11.02 7.40
N GLY A 406 3.86 -10.49 7.99
CA GLY A 406 4.60 -9.35 7.46
C GLY A 406 5.97 -9.24 8.11
N TYR A 407 6.75 -8.25 7.70
CA TYR A 407 8.13 -8.04 8.17
C TYR A 407 8.27 -8.01 9.68
N TYR A 408 7.33 -7.33 10.35
CA TYR A 408 7.40 -7.04 11.77
C TYR A 408 6.90 -8.19 12.66
N MET A 409 6.14 -9.13 12.10
CA MET A 409 5.42 -10.13 12.88
C MET A 409 6.18 -11.44 12.96
N ASP A 410 6.59 -11.84 14.16
CA ASP A 410 7.29 -13.12 14.43
C ASP A 410 6.28 -14.26 14.66
N VAL A 411 5.24 -14.31 13.82
CA VAL A 411 4.24 -15.38 13.79
C VAL A 411 4.63 -16.36 12.69
N ASN A 412 4.92 -17.60 13.05
CA ASN A 412 5.25 -18.63 12.07
C ASN A 412 3.98 -19.21 11.44
N MET A 413 3.79 -18.94 10.15
CA MET A 413 2.67 -19.48 9.36
C MET A 413 3.03 -20.78 8.64
N GLY A 414 4.30 -21.18 8.62
CA GLY A 414 4.81 -22.32 7.87
C GLY A 414 6.22 -22.06 7.33
N SER A 415 6.70 -22.94 6.46
CA SER A 415 8.01 -22.79 5.81
C SER A 415 7.90 -22.43 4.33
N CYS A 416 8.99 -21.92 3.76
CA CYS A 416 9.09 -21.60 2.34
C CYS A 416 9.03 -22.83 1.41
N GLY A 417 9.00 -24.04 1.96
CA GLY A 417 8.80 -25.28 1.19
C GLY A 417 7.35 -25.49 0.71
N ASP A 418 6.37 -24.87 1.37
CA ASP A 418 4.97 -24.90 0.94
C ASP A 418 4.25 -23.57 1.25
N LEU A 419 4.34 -22.64 0.31
CA LEU A 419 3.75 -21.30 0.41
C LEU A 419 2.22 -21.32 0.45
N ARG A 420 1.59 -22.31 -0.20
CA ARG A 420 0.13 -22.45 -0.20
C ARG A 420 -0.37 -22.90 1.16
N ALA A 421 0.29 -23.88 1.78
CA ALA A 421 0.00 -24.28 3.16
C ALA A 421 0.23 -23.13 4.14
N ALA A 422 1.33 -22.38 3.98
CA ALA A 422 1.59 -21.21 4.83
C ALA A 422 0.47 -20.16 4.76
N TRP A 423 -0.03 -19.87 3.56
CA TRP A 423 -1.16 -18.96 3.35
C TRP A 423 -2.50 -19.53 3.82
N ALA A 424 -2.67 -20.85 3.82
CA ALA A 424 -3.85 -21.51 4.36
C ALA A 424 -3.84 -21.65 5.90
N SER A 425 -2.73 -21.28 6.56
CA SER A 425 -2.57 -21.41 8.01
C SER A 425 -3.70 -20.72 8.79
N PRO A 426 -4.03 -21.20 10.01
CA PRO A 426 -5.10 -20.64 10.82
C PRO A 426 -4.94 -19.13 11.05
N PHE A 427 -3.73 -18.68 11.36
CA PHE A 427 -3.44 -17.26 11.57
C PHE A 427 -3.70 -16.42 10.31
N SER A 428 -3.22 -16.92 9.16
CA SER A 428 -3.37 -16.23 7.88
C SER A 428 -4.85 -16.14 7.46
N ARG A 429 -5.64 -17.19 7.72
CA ARG A 429 -7.10 -17.15 7.52
C ARG A 429 -7.77 -16.15 8.46
N ALA A 430 -7.44 -16.19 9.75
CA ALA A 430 -8.02 -15.30 10.76
C ALA A 430 -7.76 -13.81 10.47
N ILE A 431 -6.55 -13.45 10.04
CA ILE A 431 -6.23 -12.05 9.74
C ILE A 431 -6.95 -11.56 8.48
N ARG A 432 -7.00 -12.36 7.41
CA ARG A 432 -7.73 -12.03 6.18
C ARG A 432 -9.24 -11.96 6.39
N GLY A 433 -9.75 -12.87 7.22
CA GLY A 433 -11.14 -12.96 7.65
C GLY A 433 -11.56 -11.91 8.69
N GLN A 434 -10.64 -11.03 9.12
CA GLN A 434 -10.89 -10.00 10.13
C GLN A 434 -11.28 -10.53 11.53
N GLU A 435 -10.99 -11.80 11.82
CA GLU A 435 -11.25 -12.43 13.13
C GLU A 435 -10.31 -11.92 14.24
N LEU A 436 -9.23 -11.25 13.84
CA LEU A 436 -8.26 -10.62 14.74
C LEU A 436 -8.55 -9.12 14.98
N LEU A 437 -9.70 -8.61 14.52
CA LEU A 437 -10.10 -7.24 14.81
C LEU A 437 -10.67 -7.11 16.22
N PRO A 438 -10.44 -5.96 16.89
CA PRO A 438 -11.15 -5.63 18.13
C PRO A 438 -12.65 -5.59 17.89
N GLU A 439 -13.44 -5.93 18.92
CA GLU A 439 -14.90 -5.94 18.84
C GLU A 439 -15.48 -4.59 18.37
N ARG A 440 -14.92 -3.47 18.85
CA ARG A 440 -15.35 -2.12 18.44
C ARG A 440 -15.09 -1.82 16.95
N CYS A 441 -14.24 -2.59 16.27
CA CYS A 441 -14.08 -2.48 14.82
C CYS A 441 -15.20 -3.17 14.04
N ALA A 442 -16.01 -4.03 14.67
CA ALA A 442 -17.20 -4.59 14.06
C ALA A 442 -18.16 -3.47 13.67
N GLY A 443 -18.56 -3.43 12.39
CA GLY A 443 -19.42 -2.37 11.85
C GLY A 443 -18.74 -1.01 11.60
N CYS A 444 -17.43 -0.87 11.86
CA CYS A 444 -16.72 0.36 11.55
C CYS A 444 -16.62 0.60 10.04
N PHE A 445 -17.02 1.79 9.58
CA PHE A 445 -16.97 2.19 8.16
C PHE A 445 -15.59 2.01 7.53
N TYR A 446 -14.52 2.30 8.29
CA TYR A 446 -13.15 2.22 7.80
C TYR A 446 -12.54 0.82 7.88
N ALA A 447 -13.20 -0.17 8.50
CA ALA A 447 -12.61 -1.49 8.75
C ALA A 447 -12.11 -2.19 7.48
N GLY A 448 -12.77 -1.96 6.33
CA GLY A 448 -12.37 -2.52 5.05
C GLY A 448 -10.94 -2.15 4.61
N LYS A 449 -10.48 -0.92 4.95
CA LYS A 449 -9.14 -0.41 4.65
C LYS A 449 -8.22 -0.39 5.88
N CYS A 450 -8.72 0.16 6.98
CA CYS A 450 -7.99 0.30 8.24
C CYS A 450 -7.60 -1.06 8.83
N ARG A 451 -8.51 -2.06 8.77
CA ARG A 451 -8.32 -3.40 9.35
C ARG A 451 -7.85 -3.34 10.81
N GLY A 452 -8.39 -2.38 11.57
CA GLY A 452 -8.09 -2.17 12.99
C GLY A 452 -6.71 -1.55 13.29
N GLY A 453 -5.99 -1.05 12.29
CA GLY A 453 -4.59 -0.63 12.46
C GLY A 453 -3.66 -1.85 12.46
N SER A 454 -2.53 -1.75 13.14
CA SER A 454 -1.52 -2.83 13.14
C SER A 454 -1.81 -3.86 14.21
N ARG A 455 -1.94 -5.11 13.76
CA ARG A 455 -2.03 -6.27 14.64
C ARG A 455 -0.67 -6.60 15.27
N HIS A 456 0.43 -6.17 14.65
CA HIS A 456 1.76 -6.25 15.24
C HIS A 456 1.90 -5.34 16.47
N ALA A 457 1.53 -4.06 16.37
CA ALA A 457 1.63 -3.17 17.53
C ALA A 457 0.65 -3.52 18.64
N ALA A 458 -0.53 -4.04 18.31
CA ALA A 458 -1.44 -4.62 19.30
C ALA A 458 -0.77 -5.74 20.10
N TRP A 459 -0.08 -6.67 19.43
CA TRP A 459 0.72 -7.69 20.11
C TRP A 459 1.82 -7.04 20.96
N GLN A 460 2.62 -6.12 20.42
CA GLN A 460 3.75 -5.53 21.16
C GLN A 460 3.31 -4.84 22.44
N ALA A 461 2.16 -4.16 22.41
CA ALA A 461 1.63 -3.45 23.55
C ALA A 461 0.91 -4.36 24.55
N PHE A 462 0.23 -5.43 24.09
CA PHE A 462 -0.74 -6.15 24.92
C PHE A 462 -0.58 -7.67 24.96
N GLY A 463 0.32 -8.24 24.15
CA GLY A 463 0.49 -9.68 23.97
C GLY A 463 -0.67 -10.37 23.24
N ASP A 464 -1.57 -9.61 22.59
CA ASP A 464 -2.77 -10.12 21.95
C ASP A 464 -3.04 -9.39 20.62
N HIS A 465 -3.17 -10.14 19.52
CA HIS A 465 -3.49 -9.60 18.21
C HIS A 465 -4.92 -9.08 18.08
N ARG A 466 -5.84 -9.48 18.97
CA ARG A 466 -7.23 -8.98 19.02
C ARG A 466 -7.35 -7.67 19.80
N ALA A 467 -6.33 -7.29 20.55
CA ALA A 467 -6.30 -6.01 21.25
C ALA A 467 -6.33 -4.83 20.25
N PRO A 468 -6.79 -3.64 20.65
CA PRO A 468 -6.67 -2.45 19.81
C PRO A 468 -5.19 -2.17 19.48
N ASP A 469 -4.95 -1.52 18.34
CA ASP A 469 -3.64 -0.90 18.12
C ASP A 469 -3.43 0.15 19.23
N PRO A 470 -2.24 0.29 19.85
CA PRO A 470 -2.00 1.21 20.96
C PRO A 470 -2.26 2.69 20.63
N LEU A 471 -2.34 3.06 19.35
CA LEU A 471 -2.74 4.40 18.94
C LEU A 471 -4.26 4.57 18.79
N ALA A 472 -5.06 3.50 18.83
CA ALA A 472 -6.50 3.61 18.68
C ALA A 472 -7.13 4.41 19.84
N THR A 473 -8.13 5.25 19.53
CA THR A 473 -8.85 6.08 20.52
C THR A 473 -9.70 5.29 21.53
N PHE A 474 -9.80 3.97 21.39
CA PHE A 474 -10.38 3.11 22.40
C PHE A 474 -9.35 2.15 22.93
N MET A 475 -9.31 2.10 24.25
CA MET A 475 -8.50 1.14 24.99
C MET A 475 -9.43 0.14 25.68
N PRO A 476 -8.96 -1.09 25.96
CA PRO A 476 -9.76 -2.05 26.72
C PRO A 476 -10.08 -1.48 28.10
N GLU A 477 -11.33 -1.60 28.55
CA GLU A 477 -11.69 -1.28 29.93
C GLU A 477 -10.84 -2.15 30.90
N GLY A 478 -10.24 -1.53 31.92
CA GLY A 478 -9.48 -2.24 32.96
C GLY A 478 -7.99 -2.50 32.71
N ARG A 479 -7.38 -2.01 31.61
CA ARG A 479 -5.92 -2.04 31.42
C ARG A 479 -5.37 -0.62 31.23
N GLY A 480 -5.35 0.13 32.32
CA GLY A 480 -4.65 1.41 32.41
C GLY A 480 -3.17 1.28 32.03
N LYS A 481 -2.60 2.37 31.49
CA LYS A 481 -1.18 2.53 31.14
C LYS A 481 -0.28 1.71 32.07
N ARG A 482 0.47 0.75 31.53
CA ARG A 482 1.58 0.17 32.28
C ARG A 482 2.90 0.59 31.65
N ASN A 483 3.59 1.44 32.42
CA ASN A 483 5.04 1.60 32.37
C ASN A 483 5.71 0.23 32.34
N GLY A 484 6.76 0.13 31.53
CA GLY A 484 7.85 -0.85 31.57
C GLY A 484 7.51 -2.23 32.11
N ASP A 485 7.15 -3.15 31.23
CA ASP A 485 7.72 -4.51 31.18
C ASP A 485 7.01 -5.30 30.07
N ALA A 486 7.73 -5.55 28.97
CA ALA A 486 7.25 -6.41 27.89
C ALA A 486 7.17 -7.86 28.40
N PRO A 487 6.05 -8.59 28.19
CA PRO A 487 5.97 -9.99 28.58
C PRO A 487 6.84 -10.84 27.64
N ARG A 488 7.79 -11.58 28.23
CA ARG A 488 8.55 -12.64 27.55
C ARG A 488 7.59 -13.76 27.16
N GLY A 489 7.84 -14.33 25.99
CA GLY A 489 6.87 -15.09 25.20
C GLY A 489 6.25 -16.30 25.89
N LYS A 490 5.05 -16.64 25.42
CA LYS A 490 4.54 -18.00 25.40
C LYS A 490 4.07 -18.32 23.98
N THR A 491 4.77 -19.29 23.41
CA THR A 491 4.50 -19.97 22.15
C THR A 491 3.10 -20.61 22.19
N LEU A 492 2.32 -20.43 21.14
CA LEU A 492 1.25 -21.34 20.72
C LEU A 492 1.55 -21.80 19.30
#